data_AF-A0A8H6HPW9-F1
#
_entry.id   AF-A0A8H6HPW9-F1
#
_cell.length_a   1.000
_cell.length_b   1.000
_cell.length_c   1.000
_cell.angle_alpha   90.00
_cell.angle_beta   90.00
_cell.angle_gamma   90.00
#
_symmetry.space_group_name_H-M   'P 1'
#
loop_
_entity.id
_entity.type
_entity.pdbx_description
1 polymer ?
#
loop_
_entity_poly.entity_id
_entity_poly.type
_entity_poly.pdbx_seq_one_letter_code
_entity_poly.pdbx_strand_id
1 'polypeptide(L)'
;MRFTIISSITLLAATLTSGLVIPVDSASGEVIARSELADDAYDAMIYRRRTSKTKKVAIAAARPAKQAAKAQKKASFAGAAKAHKATTNMPARKSNFHVPAGGGKPAHTYSGKEVRKEVFNSHMEAQRLKGLSKTQQKKSPLKPFYNHPHEVPKPGDLKPLKGMATVVKGGNQQPGREWPMPNKATPGTTSPVRVITQEDNKGNHVFHGVIAHDQSRTPGPGYNDHFQVN
;
A
#
# COMPACT_ATOMS: atom_id res chain seq x y z
N MET A 1 27.49 -40.91 -7.96
CA MET A 1 26.17 -41.51 -8.22
C MET A 1 25.31 -40.45 -8.91
N ARG A 2 24.88 -40.74 -10.13
CA ARG A 2 24.04 -39.90 -10.99
C ARG A 2 22.57 -40.27 -10.74
N PHE A 3 21.68 -39.29 -10.62
CA PHE A 3 20.26 -39.49 -10.91
C PHE A 3 19.70 -38.29 -11.68
N THR A 4 19.20 -38.61 -12.86
CA THR A 4 18.47 -37.81 -13.83
C THR A 4 16.98 -37.99 -13.56
N ILE A 5 16.18 -36.93 -13.49
CA ILE A 5 14.73 -37.02 -13.80
C ILE A 5 14.31 -35.80 -14.62
N ILE A 6 13.80 -36.13 -15.81
CA ILE A 6 13.13 -35.29 -16.80
C ILE A 6 11.67 -35.12 -16.37
N SER A 7 11.09 -33.93 -16.52
CA SER A 7 9.64 -33.79 -16.68
C SER A 7 9.31 -32.54 -17.50
N SER A 8 8.94 -32.80 -18.74
CA SER A 8 8.40 -31.88 -19.73
C SER A 8 6.90 -31.69 -19.47
N ILE A 9 6.40 -30.45 -19.40
CA ILE A 9 5.00 -30.15 -19.73
C ILE A 9 4.96 -28.88 -20.57
N THR A 10 4.62 -29.12 -21.84
CA THR A 10 4.21 -28.18 -22.87
C THR A 10 2.80 -27.68 -22.57
N LEU A 11 2.54 -26.37 -22.66
CA LEU A 11 1.27 -25.89 -23.20
C LEU A 11 1.44 -24.52 -23.89
N LEU A 12 0.83 -24.46 -25.06
CA LEU A 12 1.01 -23.51 -26.15
C LEU A 12 -0.15 -22.50 -26.17
N ALA A 13 0.19 -21.27 -26.59
CA ALA A 13 -0.59 -20.25 -27.31
C ALA A 13 -1.97 -19.75 -26.81
N ALA A 14 -2.11 -18.42 -26.72
CA ALA A 14 -2.75 -17.63 -27.79
C ALA A 14 -2.68 -16.11 -27.49
N THR A 15 -1.95 -15.40 -28.36
CA THR A 15 -1.99 -13.95 -28.56
C THR A 15 -3.22 -13.57 -29.39
N LEU A 16 -3.99 -12.56 -28.97
CA LEU A 16 -4.95 -11.87 -29.82
C LEU A 16 -4.81 -10.36 -29.63
N THR A 17 -4.08 -9.76 -30.58
CA THR A 17 -4.13 -8.35 -30.96
C THR A 17 -5.40 -8.09 -31.77
N SER A 18 -6.18 -7.08 -31.42
CA SER A 18 -7.11 -6.43 -32.34
C SER A 18 -7.27 -4.98 -31.91
N GLY A 19 -6.65 -4.07 -32.68
CA GLY A 19 -6.96 -2.65 -32.62
C GLY A 19 -8.33 -2.41 -33.22
N LEU A 20 -9.11 -1.51 -32.61
CA LEU A 20 -10.29 -0.93 -33.23
C LEU A 20 -9.99 0.55 -33.49
N VAL A 21 -9.91 0.86 -34.78
CA VAL A 21 -9.82 2.20 -35.35
C VAL A 21 -11.16 2.91 -35.14
N ILE A 22 -11.13 4.14 -34.64
CA ILE A 22 -12.29 5.04 -34.60
C ILE A 22 -12.12 6.02 -35.76
N PRO A 23 -12.93 5.96 -36.84
CA PRO A 23 -13.06 7.09 -37.73
C PRO A 23 -13.97 8.13 -37.08
N VAL A 24 -13.46 9.35 -37.00
CA VAL A 24 -14.25 10.57 -36.83
C VAL A 24 -14.58 11.02 -38.24
N ASP A 25 -15.84 11.26 -38.56
CA ASP A 25 -16.16 12.29 -39.56
C ASP A 25 -17.52 12.93 -39.28
N SER A 26 -17.47 14.24 -39.43
CA SER A 26 -18.49 15.25 -39.19
C SER A 26 -18.99 15.77 -40.54
N ALA A 27 -20.31 15.84 -40.74
CA ALA A 27 -20.99 16.70 -41.72
C ALA A 27 -22.50 16.68 -41.40
N SER A 28 -23.09 17.71 -40.79
CA SER A 28 -23.61 18.95 -41.40
C SER A 28 -24.77 18.72 -42.39
N GLY A 29 -25.96 19.25 -42.08
CA GLY A 29 -27.02 19.48 -43.06
C GLY A 29 -28.45 19.32 -42.51
N GLU A 30 -29.20 20.42 -42.53
CA GLU A 30 -30.56 20.60 -42.00
C GLU A 30 -31.71 19.94 -42.79
N VAL A 31 -32.71 19.50 -42.02
CA VAL A 31 -34.20 19.60 -42.16
C VAL A 31 -34.86 19.36 -43.53
N ILE A 32 -35.72 18.32 -43.60
CA ILE A 32 -37.13 18.45 -44.04
C ILE A 32 -38.01 17.51 -43.19
N ALA A 33 -39.00 18.07 -42.51
CA ALA A 33 -40.04 17.36 -41.79
C ALA A 33 -41.12 16.83 -42.75
N ARG A 34 -41.53 15.56 -42.61
CA ARG A 34 -42.92 15.09 -42.45
C ARG A 34 -43.04 13.56 -42.59
N SER A 35 -43.88 12.98 -41.72
CA SER A 35 -44.32 11.57 -41.60
C SER A 35 -43.18 10.55 -41.52
N GLU A 36 -42.87 9.98 -40.36
CA GLU A 36 -43.54 8.78 -39.85
C GLU A 36 -43.26 8.63 -38.34
N LEU A 37 -44.17 9.13 -37.50
CA LEU A 37 -44.00 9.17 -36.03
C LEU A 37 -44.30 7.83 -35.32
N ALA A 38 -44.26 6.70 -36.03
CA ALA A 38 -44.58 5.38 -35.47
C ALA A 38 -43.37 4.44 -35.35
N ASP A 39 -42.34 4.59 -36.18
CA ASP A 39 -41.22 3.62 -36.21
C ASP A 39 -40.06 3.99 -35.26
N ASP A 40 -39.80 5.28 -35.03
CA ASP A 40 -38.75 5.74 -34.10
C ASP A 40 -39.02 5.34 -32.63
N ALA A 41 -40.29 5.23 -32.24
CA ALA A 41 -40.66 4.81 -30.89
C ALA A 41 -40.31 3.34 -30.63
N TYR A 42 -40.42 2.49 -31.65
CA TYR A 42 -40.10 1.06 -31.56
C TYR A 42 -38.58 0.85 -31.52
N ASP A 43 -37.83 1.57 -32.36
CA ASP A 43 -36.36 1.50 -32.36
C ASP A 43 -35.75 2.10 -31.09
N ALA A 44 -36.28 3.22 -30.58
CA ALA A 44 -35.89 3.76 -29.27
C ALA A 44 -36.18 2.78 -28.12
N MET A 45 -37.31 2.06 -28.17
CA MET A 45 -37.63 1.00 -27.19
C MET A 45 -36.64 -0.16 -27.27
N ILE A 46 -36.32 -0.65 -28.46
CA ILE A 46 -35.39 -1.76 -28.67
C ILE A 46 -33.97 -1.37 -28.25
N TYR A 47 -33.52 -0.15 -28.54
CA TYR A 47 -32.22 0.38 -28.13
C TYR A 47 -32.12 0.52 -26.59
N ARG A 48 -33.16 1.03 -25.94
CA ARG A 48 -33.24 1.16 -24.48
C ARG A 48 -33.30 -0.21 -23.78
N ARG A 49 -33.97 -1.20 -24.40
CA ARG A 49 -34.04 -2.59 -23.91
C ARG A 49 -32.70 -3.32 -24.08
N ARG A 50 -31.97 -3.09 -25.19
CA ARG A 50 -30.61 -3.62 -25.40
C ARG A 50 -29.63 -3.03 -24.40
N THR A 51 -29.57 -1.71 -24.25
CA THR A 51 -28.65 -1.06 -23.28
C THR A 51 -28.94 -1.46 -21.83
N SER A 52 -30.20 -1.67 -21.43
CA SER A 52 -30.53 -2.15 -20.08
C SER A 52 -30.17 -3.62 -19.84
N LYS A 53 -30.32 -4.51 -20.85
CA LYS A 53 -29.83 -5.89 -20.77
C LYS A 53 -28.30 -5.95 -20.72
N THR A 54 -27.60 -5.19 -21.57
CA THR A 54 -26.13 -5.12 -21.55
C THR A 54 -25.60 -4.55 -20.22
N LYS A 55 -26.26 -3.53 -19.64
CA LYS A 55 -25.95 -3.05 -18.28
C LYS A 55 -26.23 -4.09 -17.20
N LYS A 56 -27.35 -4.82 -17.25
CA LYS A 56 -27.65 -5.90 -16.30
C LYS A 56 -26.63 -7.04 -16.37
N VAL A 57 -26.19 -7.42 -17.57
CA VAL A 57 -25.14 -8.44 -17.78
C VAL A 57 -23.78 -7.95 -17.28
N ALA A 58 -23.40 -6.70 -17.57
CA ALA A 58 -22.15 -6.11 -17.05
C ALA A 58 -22.15 -5.98 -15.51
N ILE A 59 -23.28 -5.63 -14.90
CA ILE A 59 -23.44 -5.59 -13.44
C ILE A 59 -23.37 -7.01 -12.84
N ALA A 60 -23.99 -8.01 -13.48
CA ALA A 60 -23.90 -9.40 -13.04
C ALA A 60 -22.48 -9.97 -13.14
N ALA A 61 -21.74 -9.64 -14.20
CA ALA A 61 -20.34 -10.03 -14.38
C ALA A 61 -19.38 -9.34 -13.39
N ALA A 62 -19.70 -8.13 -12.91
CA ALA A 62 -18.93 -7.41 -11.91
C ALA A 62 -19.20 -7.86 -10.45
N ARG A 63 -20.29 -8.59 -10.18
CA ARG A 63 -20.65 -9.06 -8.81
C ARG A 63 -19.63 -10.06 -8.24
N PRO A 64 -19.18 -11.10 -8.98
CA PRO A 64 -18.16 -12.03 -8.49
C PRO A 64 -16.85 -11.31 -8.14
N ALA A 65 -16.39 -10.38 -8.99
CA ALA A 65 -15.18 -9.60 -8.74
C ALA A 65 -15.31 -8.72 -7.47
N LYS A 66 -16.46 -8.04 -7.28
CA LYS A 66 -16.74 -7.26 -6.06
C LYS A 66 -16.84 -8.13 -4.82
N GLN A 67 -17.44 -9.31 -4.90
CA GLN A 67 -17.54 -10.26 -3.80
C GLN A 67 -16.17 -10.84 -3.41
N ALA A 68 -15.35 -11.22 -4.40
CA ALA A 68 -13.98 -11.69 -4.20
C ALA A 68 -13.11 -10.60 -3.53
N ALA A 69 -13.18 -9.36 -4.00
CA ALA A 69 -12.48 -8.23 -3.39
C ALA A 69 -12.92 -7.98 -1.93
N LYS A 70 -14.22 -8.10 -1.64
CA LYS A 70 -14.76 -7.97 -0.28
C LYS A 70 -14.28 -9.11 0.63
N ALA A 71 -14.24 -10.34 0.13
CA ALA A 71 -13.73 -11.50 0.86
C ALA A 71 -12.24 -11.36 1.18
N GLN A 72 -11.43 -10.94 0.19
CA GLN A 72 -10.00 -10.66 0.38
C GLN A 72 -9.78 -9.57 1.43
N LYS A 73 -10.53 -8.46 1.36
CA LYS A 73 -10.45 -7.38 2.37
C LYS A 73 -10.78 -7.88 3.77
N LYS A 74 -11.80 -8.75 3.92
CA LYS A 74 -12.18 -9.35 5.20
C LYS A 74 -11.07 -10.26 5.75
N ALA A 75 -10.46 -11.07 4.90
CA ALA A 75 -9.34 -11.94 5.27
C ALA A 75 -8.09 -11.12 5.69
N SER A 76 -7.75 -10.08 4.92
CA SER A 76 -6.65 -9.17 5.27
C SER A 76 -6.91 -8.47 6.61
N PHE A 77 -8.14 -8.03 6.86
CA PHE A 77 -8.52 -7.42 8.14
C PHE A 77 -8.39 -8.40 9.31
N ALA A 78 -8.89 -9.63 9.16
CA ALA A 78 -8.76 -10.64 10.21
C ALA A 78 -7.30 -10.98 10.51
N GLY A 79 -6.47 -11.15 9.47
CA GLY A 79 -5.03 -11.37 9.60
C GLY A 79 -4.32 -10.20 10.29
N ALA A 80 -4.66 -8.97 9.92
CA ALA A 80 -4.09 -7.77 10.52
C ALA A 80 -4.50 -7.59 11.98
N ALA A 81 -5.77 -7.86 12.32
CA ALA A 81 -6.26 -7.81 13.68
C ALA A 81 -5.57 -8.85 14.58
N LYS A 82 -5.36 -10.07 14.07
CA LYS A 82 -4.59 -11.11 14.78
C LYS A 82 -3.16 -10.65 15.04
N ALA A 83 -2.47 -10.17 14.00
CA ALA A 83 -1.09 -9.67 14.10
C ALA A 83 -0.97 -8.49 15.07
N HIS A 84 -1.91 -7.54 15.02
CA HIS A 84 -1.95 -6.37 15.90
C HIS A 84 -2.17 -6.77 17.37
N LYS A 85 -3.09 -7.70 17.64
CA LYS A 85 -3.33 -8.22 18.99
C LYS A 85 -2.11 -8.96 19.53
N ALA A 86 -1.38 -9.67 18.66
CA ALA A 86 -0.13 -10.34 19.00
C ALA A 86 1.08 -9.40 19.05
N THR A 87 0.91 -8.11 18.74
CA THR A 87 2.02 -7.16 18.77
C THR A 87 2.34 -6.77 20.21
N THR A 88 3.56 -7.05 20.67
CA THR A 88 4.05 -6.69 22.00
C THR A 88 4.66 -5.28 22.01
N ASN A 89 4.92 -4.73 23.19
CA ASN A 89 5.49 -3.39 23.41
C ASN A 89 4.67 -2.23 22.83
N MET A 90 3.39 -2.46 22.53
CA MET A 90 2.52 -1.41 21.97
C MET A 90 2.40 -0.22 22.95
N PRO A 91 2.58 1.02 22.49
CA PRO A 91 2.63 2.18 23.39
C PRO A 91 1.28 2.45 24.03
N ALA A 92 1.23 3.05 25.22
CA ALA A 92 -0.04 3.42 25.84
C ALA A 92 -0.84 4.37 24.92
N ARG A 93 -2.19 4.29 24.91
CA ARG A 93 -3.01 5.13 24.02
C ARG A 93 -2.79 6.64 24.20
N LYS A 94 -2.38 7.05 25.41
CA LYS A 94 -2.14 8.43 25.82
C LYS A 94 -0.65 8.84 25.78
N SER A 95 0.24 7.96 25.35
CA SER A 95 1.65 8.37 25.15
C SER A 95 1.71 9.43 24.05
N ASN A 96 2.73 10.28 24.11
CA ASN A 96 3.00 11.30 23.11
C ASN A 96 4.35 11.00 22.47
N PHE A 97 4.45 11.23 21.17
CA PHE A 97 5.64 11.03 20.37
C PHE A 97 5.98 12.36 19.72
N HIS A 98 7.00 13.05 20.21
CA HIS A 98 7.31 14.41 19.80
C HIS A 98 8.36 14.45 18.69
N VAL A 99 7.97 14.97 17.54
CA VAL A 99 8.87 15.23 16.41
C VAL A 99 9.26 16.70 16.46
N PRO A 100 10.55 17.01 16.71
CA PRO A 100 11.03 18.38 16.77
C PRO A 100 10.87 19.10 15.43
N ALA A 101 10.78 20.43 15.51
CA ALA A 101 10.84 21.29 14.33
C ALA A 101 12.22 21.22 13.66
N GLY A 102 12.27 21.47 12.35
CA GLY A 102 13.53 21.52 11.61
C GLY A 102 13.32 21.87 10.14
N GLY A 103 14.29 22.55 9.52
CA GLY A 103 14.28 22.83 8.08
C GLY A 103 13.05 23.60 7.62
N GLY A 104 12.59 24.56 8.45
CA GLY A 104 11.39 25.36 8.18
C GLY A 104 10.06 24.65 8.44
N LYS A 105 10.06 23.41 8.96
CA LYS A 105 8.85 22.66 9.30
C LYS A 105 8.54 22.74 10.79
N PRO A 106 7.26 22.92 11.18
CA PRO A 106 6.88 23.00 12.58
C PRO A 106 7.03 21.65 13.29
N ALA A 107 7.13 21.70 14.62
CA ALA A 107 7.13 20.50 15.45
C ALA A 107 5.74 19.85 15.44
N HIS A 108 5.68 18.52 15.59
CA HIS A 108 4.43 17.77 15.61
C HIS A 108 4.46 16.66 16.64
N THR A 109 3.29 16.40 17.24
CA THR A 109 3.14 15.32 18.22
C THR A 109 2.16 14.28 17.70
N TYR A 110 2.50 13.00 17.86
CA TYR A 110 1.61 11.88 17.62
C TYR A 110 1.21 11.24 18.94
N SER A 111 -0.07 10.89 19.07
CA SER A 111 -0.56 10.13 20.21
C SER A 111 -0.28 8.64 20.03
N GLY A 112 -0.19 7.90 21.14
CA GLY A 112 -0.10 6.44 21.09
C GLY A 112 -1.32 5.78 20.46
N LYS A 113 -2.49 6.44 20.47
CA LYS A 113 -3.67 6.02 19.69
C LYS A 113 -3.38 6.06 18.18
N GLU A 114 -2.76 7.12 17.68
CA GLU A 114 -2.39 7.25 16.27
C GLU A 114 -1.31 6.23 15.90
N VAL A 115 -0.28 6.06 16.74
CA VAL A 115 0.75 5.04 16.52
C VAL A 115 0.15 3.64 16.46
N ARG A 116 -0.75 3.28 17.38
CA ARG A 116 -1.45 1.98 17.37
C ARG A 116 -2.25 1.77 16.09
N LYS A 117 -2.90 2.82 15.57
CA LYS A 117 -3.65 2.79 14.31
C LYS A 117 -2.70 2.53 13.14
N GLU A 118 -1.55 3.20 13.10
CA GLU A 118 -0.59 3.02 12.01
C GLU A 118 0.13 1.67 12.07
N VAL A 119 0.37 1.11 13.25
CA VAL A 119 0.81 -0.29 13.38
C VAL A 119 -0.25 -1.26 12.83
N PHE A 120 -1.53 -1.01 13.06
CA PHE A 120 -2.60 -1.82 12.46
C PHE A 120 -2.61 -1.69 10.93
N ASN A 121 -2.46 -0.47 10.39
CA ASN A 121 -2.39 -0.22 8.95
C ASN A 121 -1.17 -0.90 8.31
N SER A 122 -0.03 -0.91 8.99
CA SER A 122 1.15 -1.66 8.59
C SER A 122 0.86 -3.16 8.45
N HIS A 123 0.16 -3.76 9.42
CA HIS A 123 -0.28 -5.15 9.33
C HIS A 123 -1.30 -5.39 8.21
N MET A 124 -2.23 -4.46 7.99
CA MET A 124 -3.17 -4.52 6.85
C MET A 124 -2.43 -4.57 5.52
N GLU A 125 -1.43 -3.71 5.35
CA GLU A 125 -0.62 -3.70 4.14
C GLU A 125 0.19 -4.99 4.00
N ALA A 126 0.81 -5.47 5.08
CA ALA A 126 1.55 -6.73 5.07
C ALA A 126 0.67 -7.91 4.62
N GLN A 127 -0.60 -7.98 5.04
CA GLN A 127 -1.54 -8.98 4.56
C GLN A 127 -1.94 -8.75 3.09
N ARG A 128 -2.13 -7.50 2.67
CA ARG A 128 -2.46 -7.17 1.27
C ARG A 128 -1.35 -7.59 0.31
N LEU A 129 -0.09 -7.48 0.75
CA LEU A 129 1.08 -7.82 -0.04
C LEU A 129 1.28 -9.31 -0.29
N LYS A 130 0.67 -10.18 0.53
CA LYS A 130 0.75 -11.63 0.36
C LYS A 130 0.13 -12.03 -0.98
N GLY A 131 0.93 -12.64 -1.84
CA GLY A 131 0.51 -13.07 -3.18
C GLY A 131 0.51 -11.98 -4.25
N LEU A 132 0.99 -10.76 -3.95
CA LEU A 132 1.20 -9.73 -4.97
C LEU A 132 2.55 -9.86 -5.66
N SER A 133 2.63 -9.38 -6.90
CA SER A 133 3.88 -9.31 -7.66
C SER A 133 4.94 -8.43 -6.97
N LYS A 134 6.22 -8.70 -7.25
CA LYS A 134 7.34 -7.88 -6.74
C LYS A 134 7.19 -6.39 -7.10
N THR A 135 6.65 -6.08 -8.28
CA THR A 135 6.39 -4.70 -8.72
C THR A 135 5.36 -4.01 -7.83
N GLN A 136 4.28 -4.70 -7.45
CA GLN A 136 3.27 -4.17 -6.54
C GLN A 136 3.80 -4.04 -5.12
N GLN A 137 4.62 -4.99 -4.66
CA GLN A 137 5.30 -4.90 -3.38
C GLN A 137 6.24 -3.68 -3.32
N LYS A 138 7.01 -3.42 -4.39
CA LYS A 138 7.88 -2.23 -4.49
C LYS A 138 7.12 -0.90 -4.39
N LYS A 139 5.87 -0.84 -4.87
CA LYS A 139 5.02 0.35 -4.78
C LYS A 139 4.38 0.55 -3.40
N SER A 140 4.47 -0.45 -2.52
CA SER A 140 3.92 -0.34 -1.17
C SER A 140 4.68 0.69 -0.32
N PRO A 141 3.97 1.43 0.56
CA PRO A 141 4.62 2.25 1.57
C PRO A 141 5.25 1.43 2.71
N LEU A 142 4.93 0.14 2.83
CA LEU A 142 5.58 -0.76 3.80
C LEU A 142 6.95 -1.17 3.27
N LYS A 143 8.01 -0.75 3.94
CA LYS A 143 9.40 -1.05 3.55
C LYS A 143 10.11 -1.88 4.62
N PRO A 144 11.13 -2.68 4.23
CA PRO A 144 12.00 -3.30 5.20
C PRO A 144 12.84 -2.22 5.91
N PHE A 145 13.05 -2.40 7.21
CA PHE A 145 13.87 -1.55 8.08
C PHE A 145 15.02 -2.39 8.65
N TYR A 146 16.25 -1.97 8.36
CA TYR A 146 17.46 -2.73 8.69
C TYR A 146 18.26 -2.13 9.86
N ASN A 147 17.86 -0.97 10.38
CA ASN A 147 18.57 -0.24 11.45
C ASN A 147 20.07 -0.10 11.17
N HIS A 148 20.41 0.38 9.98
CA HIS A 148 21.80 0.67 9.62
C HIS A 148 22.38 1.75 10.54
N PRO A 149 23.71 1.89 10.64
CA PRO A 149 24.31 3.00 11.37
C PRO A 149 23.77 4.34 10.86
N HIS A 150 23.32 5.18 11.78
CA HIS A 150 22.79 6.52 11.52
C HIS A 150 23.69 7.54 12.20
N GLU A 151 23.88 8.72 11.60
CA GLU A 151 24.48 9.88 12.25
C GLU A 151 23.48 10.50 13.22
N VAL A 152 23.34 9.90 14.40
CA VAL A 152 22.46 10.43 15.44
C VAL A 152 23.18 11.41 16.36
N PRO A 153 22.51 12.47 16.81
CA PRO A 153 22.09 13.62 16.03
C PRO A 153 23.26 14.52 15.57
N LYS A 154 24.53 14.16 15.86
CA LYS A 154 25.72 14.93 15.49
C LYS A 154 26.46 14.27 14.32
N PRO A 155 27.02 15.05 13.38
CA PRO A 155 27.87 14.49 12.32
C PRO A 155 29.01 13.65 12.89
N GLY A 156 29.22 12.46 12.32
CA GLY A 156 30.34 11.57 12.67
C GLY A 156 30.08 10.51 13.75
N ASP A 157 28.96 10.55 14.48
CA ASP A 157 28.59 9.47 15.42
C ASP A 157 27.65 8.44 14.75
N LEU A 158 28.25 7.53 13.96
CA LEU A 158 27.53 6.47 13.24
C LEU A 158 27.21 5.30 14.17
N LYS A 159 25.98 5.26 14.70
CA LYS A 159 25.50 4.14 15.52
C LYS A 159 24.09 3.72 15.10
N PRO A 160 23.76 2.42 15.16
CA PRO A 160 22.37 1.97 15.05
C PRO A 160 21.52 2.60 16.16
N LEU A 161 20.22 2.79 15.91
CA LEU A 161 19.30 3.26 16.94
C LEU A 161 19.13 2.18 18.01
N LYS A 162 19.37 2.55 19.27
CA LYS A 162 19.27 1.65 20.41
C LYS A 162 17.82 1.16 20.59
N GLY A 163 17.63 -0.15 20.77
CA GLY A 163 16.30 -0.74 21.02
C GLY A 163 15.42 -0.90 19.75
N MET A 164 15.89 -0.45 18.59
CA MET A 164 15.18 -0.61 17.33
C MET A 164 15.38 -2.00 16.72
N ALA A 165 14.52 -2.37 15.78
CA ALA A 165 14.55 -3.68 15.13
C ALA A 165 15.93 -3.95 14.52
N THR A 166 16.60 -5.02 14.93
CA THR A 166 17.91 -5.41 14.42
C THR A 166 17.78 -6.64 13.53
N VAL A 167 18.49 -6.65 12.41
CA VAL A 167 18.77 -7.89 11.69
C VAL A 167 20.00 -8.51 12.34
N VAL A 168 19.82 -9.62 13.06
CA VAL A 168 20.96 -10.39 13.56
C VAL A 168 21.59 -11.10 12.36
N LYS A 169 22.81 -10.68 11.99
CA LYS A 169 23.57 -11.26 10.87
C LYS A 169 23.79 -12.76 11.16
N GLY A 170 23.24 -13.63 10.30
CA GLY A 170 23.30 -15.10 10.47
C GLY A 170 22.10 -15.73 11.18
N GLY A 171 21.13 -14.93 11.64
CA GLY A 171 19.87 -15.42 12.20
C GLY A 171 18.75 -15.48 11.16
N ASN A 172 17.76 -16.35 11.39
CA ASN A 172 16.51 -16.41 10.61
C ASN A 172 15.54 -15.23 10.91
N GLN A 173 16.02 -14.18 11.58
CA GLN A 173 15.19 -13.03 11.93
C GLN A 173 14.91 -12.17 10.70
N GLN A 174 13.63 -11.92 10.45
CA GLN A 174 13.19 -11.03 9.39
C GLN A 174 13.62 -9.58 9.70
N PRO A 175 13.89 -8.76 8.68
CA PRO A 175 14.07 -7.33 8.90
C PRO A 175 12.85 -6.72 9.58
N GLY A 176 13.08 -5.62 10.28
CA GLY A 176 11.98 -4.77 10.71
C GLY A 176 11.17 -4.28 9.50
N ARG A 177 10.02 -3.69 9.77
CA ARG A 177 9.17 -3.06 8.78
C ARG A 177 8.89 -1.64 9.24
N GLU A 178 9.15 -0.69 8.35
CA GLU A 178 8.78 0.70 8.53
C GLU A 178 7.48 0.99 7.79
N TRP A 179 6.61 1.75 8.44
CA TRP A 179 5.35 2.20 7.87
C TRP A 179 5.17 3.70 8.11
N PRO A 180 4.85 4.51 7.08
CA PRO A 180 4.69 5.94 7.23
C PRO A 180 3.50 6.28 8.10
N MET A 181 3.70 7.22 9.04
CA MET A 181 2.60 7.90 9.69
C MET A 181 2.05 9.00 8.77
N PRO A 182 0.82 9.51 8.99
CA PRO A 182 0.31 10.66 8.25
C PRO A 182 1.19 11.90 8.49
N ASN A 183 1.41 12.73 7.46
CA ASN A 183 2.12 13.99 7.63
C ASN A 183 1.18 15.06 8.22
N LYS A 184 1.45 15.51 9.46
CA LYS A 184 0.69 16.58 10.13
C LYS A 184 1.10 17.99 9.68
N ALA A 185 2.31 18.17 9.14
CA ALA A 185 2.78 19.46 8.60
C ALA A 185 2.12 19.77 7.26
N THR A 186 2.05 18.75 6.40
CA THR A 186 1.61 18.88 5.01
C THR A 186 0.80 17.64 4.61
N PRO A 187 -0.51 17.63 4.91
CA PRO A 187 -1.39 16.51 4.59
C PRO A 187 -1.30 16.12 3.10
N GLY A 188 -1.30 14.82 2.81
CA GLY A 188 -1.19 14.28 1.44
C GLY A 188 0.24 14.05 0.95
N THR A 189 1.25 14.50 1.69
CA THR A 189 2.67 14.21 1.39
C THR A 189 3.22 13.07 2.25
N THR A 190 4.33 12.49 1.82
CA THR A 190 5.06 11.49 2.61
C THR A 190 5.56 12.12 3.92
N SER A 191 5.12 11.57 5.05
CA SER A 191 5.59 12.01 6.37
C SER A 191 7.08 11.70 6.55
N PRO A 192 7.81 12.44 7.39
CA PRO A 192 9.14 12.02 7.83
C PRO A 192 9.08 10.87 8.85
N VAL A 193 7.90 10.58 9.42
CA VAL A 193 7.75 9.70 10.59
C VAL A 193 7.36 8.29 10.17
N ARG A 194 7.97 7.28 10.79
CA ARG A 194 7.68 5.87 10.55
C ARG A 194 7.42 5.15 11.88
N VAL A 195 6.50 4.19 11.88
CA VAL A 195 6.38 3.21 12.96
C VAL A 195 7.16 1.96 12.58
N ILE A 196 7.92 1.41 13.54
CA ILE A 196 8.74 0.22 13.31
C ILE A 196 8.15 -0.99 14.02
N THR A 197 7.92 -2.05 13.25
CA THR A 197 7.49 -3.37 13.76
C THR A 197 8.41 -4.45 13.25
N GLN A 198 8.63 -5.52 14.02
CA GLN A 198 9.39 -6.69 13.56
C GLN A 198 8.60 -7.95 13.88
N GLU A 199 8.67 -8.94 12.99
CA GLU A 199 8.18 -10.29 13.27
C GLU A 199 9.32 -11.12 13.87
N ASP A 200 9.08 -11.77 15.00
CA ASP A 200 10.05 -12.67 15.62
C ASP A 200 10.05 -14.05 14.94
N ASN A 201 10.97 -14.92 15.33
CA ASN A 201 11.09 -16.28 14.77
C ASN A 201 9.89 -17.19 15.09
N LYS A 202 8.98 -16.76 15.99
CA LYS A 202 7.78 -17.48 16.39
C LYS A 202 6.52 -16.92 15.69
N GLY A 203 6.68 -15.92 14.82
CA GLY A 203 5.57 -15.23 14.15
C GLY A 203 4.82 -14.24 15.05
N ASN A 204 5.35 -13.89 16.22
CA ASN A 204 4.83 -12.76 17.00
C ASN A 204 5.36 -11.47 16.44
N HIS A 205 4.66 -10.37 16.71
CA HIS A 205 5.11 -9.05 16.30
C HIS A 205 5.59 -8.24 17.51
N VAL A 206 6.63 -7.45 17.32
CA VAL A 206 7.14 -6.52 18.33
C VAL A 206 7.08 -5.12 17.76
N PHE A 207 6.50 -4.18 18.52
CA PHE A 207 6.65 -2.76 18.25
C PHE A 207 7.98 -2.27 18.84
N HIS A 208 8.84 -1.70 18.00
CA HIS A 208 10.15 -1.23 18.42
C HIS A 208 10.18 0.27 18.73
N GLY A 209 9.31 1.05 18.09
CA GLY A 209 9.29 2.48 18.31
C GLY A 209 8.74 3.26 17.13
N VAL A 210 8.80 4.57 17.29
CA VAL A 210 8.58 5.55 16.23
C VAL A 210 9.93 6.16 15.89
N ILE A 211 10.20 6.35 14.61
CA ILE A 211 11.38 7.07 14.11
C ILE A 211 10.94 8.20 13.21
N ALA A 212 11.79 9.21 13.06
CA ALA A 212 11.59 10.29 12.11
C ALA A 212 12.90 10.64 11.41
N HIS A 213 12.81 11.12 10.17
CA HIS A 213 13.94 11.79 9.53
C HIS A 213 14.26 13.12 10.23
N ASP A 214 15.55 13.41 10.43
CA ASP A 214 16.02 14.72 10.92
C ASP A 214 15.64 15.82 9.93
N GLN A 215 14.65 16.64 10.29
CA GLN A 215 14.16 17.71 9.44
C GLN A 215 15.09 18.92 9.41
N SER A 216 16.05 19.03 10.33
CA SER A 216 16.93 20.19 10.46
C SER A 216 18.06 20.21 9.42
N ARG A 217 18.39 19.05 8.83
CA ARG A 217 19.51 18.92 7.91
C ARG A 217 19.12 19.35 6.49
N THR A 218 20.07 19.93 5.77
CA THR A 218 19.97 20.13 4.32
C THR A 218 20.34 18.83 3.58
N PRO A 219 19.93 18.66 2.31
CA PRO A 219 20.33 17.49 1.52
C PRO A 219 21.86 17.29 1.54
N GLY A 220 22.30 16.12 2.02
CA GLY A 220 23.70 15.80 2.25
C GLY A 220 23.85 14.55 3.15
N PRO A 221 25.08 14.22 3.59
CA PRO A 221 25.32 13.13 4.53
C PRO A 221 24.42 13.25 5.77
N GLY A 222 23.77 12.13 6.14
CA GLY A 222 22.86 12.04 7.28
C GLY A 222 21.52 12.78 7.17
N TYR A 223 21.20 13.44 6.05
CA TYR A 223 19.87 14.06 5.82
C TYR A 223 18.70 13.06 5.90
N ASN A 224 18.95 11.81 5.48
CA ASN A 224 17.96 10.73 5.53
C ASN A 224 18.07 9.90 6.80
N ASP A 225 18.88 10.31 7.78
CA ASP A 225 19.03 9.54 9.01
C ASP A 225 17.79 9.63 9.87
N HIS A 226 17.55 8.52 10.56
CA HIS A 226 16.43 8.37 11.45
C HIS A 226 16.89 8.63 12.86
N PHE A 227 16.08 9.36 13.63
CA PHE A 227 16.20 9.41 15.08
C PHE A 227 14.95 8.78 15.71
N GLN A 228 15.13 8.20 16.89
CA GLN A 228 14.02 7.66 17.65
C GLN A 228 13.20 8.82 18.23
N VAL A 229 11.89 8.75 18.02
CA VAL A 229 10.92 9.68 18.57
C VAL A 229 10.46 9.15 19.92
N ASN A 230 10.61 9.97 20.96
CA ASN A 230 10.17 9.65 22.32
C ASN A 230 8.84 10.33 22.65
#